data_AF-A0A0A3J7M1-F1
#
_entry.id   AF-A0A0A3J7M1-F1
#
_cell.length_a   1.000
_cell.length_b   1.000
_cell.length_c   1.000
_cell.angle_alpha   90.00
_cell.angle_beta   90.00
_cell.angle_gamma   90.00
#
_symmetry.space_group_name_H-M   'P 1'
#
loop_
_entity.id
_entity.type
_entity.pdbx_description
1 polymer ?
#
loop_
_entity_poly.entity_id
_entity_poly.type
_entity_poly.pdbx_seq_one_letter_code
_entity_poly.pdbx_strand_id
1 'polypeptide(L)' 'MGSKVQKLDAKVVPERLEEALVIRDRLILQLIINVLDEKQVLERHIVKERVANLIELSDHDADLKETLHALVNKI' A
#
# COMPACT_ATOMS: atom_id res chain seq x y z
N MET A 1 23.00 9.66 12.70
CA MET A 1 22.22 10.50 13.63
C MET A 1 20.96 9.73 14.00
N GLY A 2 20.77 9.36 15.27
CA GLY A 2 19.55 8.66 15.71
C GLY A 2 18.33 9.55 15.51
N SER A 3 17.35 9.09 14.74
CA SER A 3 16.19 9.89 14.36
C SER A 3 15.32 10.18 15.58
N LYS A 4 15.11 11.46 15.90
CA LYS A 4 14.23 11.96 16.99
C LYS A 4 12.74 11.57 16.83
N VAL A 5 12.39 10.83 15.77
CA VAL A 5 11.01 10.45 15.42
C VAL A 5 10.61 9.11 16.01
N GLN A 6 11.56 8.21 16.26
CA GLN A 6 11.25 6.85 16.72
C GLN A 6 10.98 6.86 18.25
N LYS A 7 9.71 6.68 18.63
CA LYS A 7 9.28 6.54 20.04
C LYS A 7 9.49 5.10 20.50
N LEU A 8 10.61 4.84 21.17
CA LEU A 8 11.00 3.50 21.64
C LEU A 8 10.16 3.01 22.85
N ASP A 9 9.46 3.92 23.51
CA ASP A 9 8.60 3.70 24.68
C ASP A 9 7.10 3.68 24.35
N ALA A 10 6.74 3.61 23.06
CA ALA A 10 5.35 3.53 22.62
C ALA A 10 4.66 2.26 23.12
N LYS A 11 3.38 2.38 23.50
CA LYS A 11 2.57 1.27 24.00
C LYS A 11 1.47 0.90 23.00
N VAL A 12 1.15 -0.38 22.94
CA VAL A 12 0.00 -0.88 22.19
C VAL A 12 -1.27 -0.57 22.98
N VAL A 13 -2.25 0.04 22.32
CA VAL A 13 -3.59 0.29 22.85
C VAL A 13 -4.52 -0.74 22.22
N PRO A 14 -5.02 -1.75 22.97
CA PRO A 14 -5.77 -2.88 22.41
C PRO A 14 -6.99 -2.45 21.58
N GLU A 15 -7.70 -1.42 22.01
CA GLU A 15 -8.91 -0.90 21.36
C GLU A 15 -8.64 -0.33 19.96
N ARG A 16 -7.37 -0.01 19.65
CA ARG A 16 -6.93 0.60 18.40
C ARG A 16 -6.02 -0.32 17.59
N LEU A 17 -5.78 -1.55 18.06
CA LEU A 17 -4.80 -2.44 17.47
C LEU A 17 -5.10 -2.73 15.99
N GLU A 18 -6.32 -3.15 15.67
CA GLU A 18 -6.73 -3.49 14.30
C GLU A 18 -6.57 -2.31 13.33
N GLU A 19 -7.07 -1.13 13.72
CA GLU A 19 -6.93 0.09 12.93
C GLU A 19 -5.44 0.47 12.74
N ALA A 20 -4.65 0.39 13.80
CA ALA A 20 -3.23 0.67 13.75
C ALA A 20 -2.46 -0.30 12.85
N LEU A 21 -2.83 -1.59 12.84
CA LEU A 21 -2.23 -2.60 11.96
C LEU A 21 -2.50 -2.27 10.49
N VAL A 22 -3.76 -1.97 10.14
CA VAL A 22 -4.14 -1.60 8.76
C VAL A 22 -3.39 -0.34 8.29
N ILE A 23 -3.34 0.69 9.14
CA ILE A 23 -2.63 1.94 8.80
C ILE A 23 -1.13 1.69 8.65
N ARG A 24 -0.52 0.95 9.60
CA ARG A 24 0.91 0.62 9.55
C ARG A 24 1.26 -0.11 8.26
N ASP A 25 0.48 -1.11 7.88
CA ASP A 25 0.77 -1.92 6.70
C ASP A 25 0.65 -1.08 5.41
N ARG A 26 -0.33 -0.17 5.34
CA ARG A 26 -0.44 0.81 4.25
C ARG A 26 0.77 1.76 4.20
N LEU A 27 1.24 2.27 5.33
CA LEU A 27 2.41 3.15 5.40
C LEU A 27 3.69 2.43 4.95
N ILE A 28 3.88 1.17 5.35
CA ILE A 28 5.03 0.37 4.92
C ILE A 28 4.99 0.11 3.42
N LEU A 29 3.83 -0.29 2.88
CA LEU A 29 3.67 -0.50 1.43
C LEU A 29 3.97 0.78 0.64
N GLN A 30 3.48 1.93 1.11
CA GLN A 30 3.74 3.20 0.46
C GLN A 30 5.22 3.58 0.47
N LEU A 31 5.92 3.34 1.59
CA LEU A 31 7.37 3.54 1.66
C LEU A 31 8.11 2.65 0.65
N ILE A 32 7.75 1.37 0.57
CA ILE A 32 8.36 0.43 -0.38
C ILE A 32 8.14 0.89 -1.83
N ILE A 33 6.90 1.23 -2.20
CA ILE A 33 6.58 1.72 -3.55
C ILE A 33 7.38 2.98 -3.87
N ASN A 34 7.43 3.96 -2.96
CA ASN A 34 8.19 5.19 -3.17
C ASN A 34 9.68 4.93 -3.38
N VAL A 35 10.28 4.06 -2.57
CA VAL A 35 11.70 3.70 -2.72
C VAL A 35 11.96 2.99 -4.05
N LEU A 36 11.09 2.06 -4.46
CA LEU A 36 11.23 1.34 -5.71
C LEU A 36 11.04 2.25 -6.95
N ASP A 37 10.13 3.23 -6.86
CA ASP A 37 9.94 4.27 -7.88
C ASP A 37 11.15 5.21 -7.96
N GLU A 38 11.65 5.71 -6.81
CA GLU A 38 12.84 6.56 -6.73
C GLU A 38 14.11 5.87 -7.27
N LYS A 39 14.25 4.57 -7.02
CA LYS A 39 15.36 3.77 -7.52
C LYS A 39 15.18 3.29 -8.97
N GLN A 40 14.07 3.68 -9.62
CA GLN A 40 13.71 3.25 -10.98
C GLN A 40 13.68 1.71 -11.14
N VAL A 41 13.43 0.99 -10.05
CA VAL A 41 13.33 -0.47 -10.05
C VAL A 41 11.94 -0.90 -10.54
N LEU A 42 10.93 -0.08 -10.28
CA LEU A 42 9.57 -0.27 -10.77
C LEU A 42 9.13 0.93 -11.59
N GLU A 43 8.78 0.69 -12.85
CA GLU A 43 8.15 1.69 -13.68
C GLU A 43 6.64 1.74 -13.40
N ARG A 44 6.09 2.91 -13.07
CA ARG A 44 4.67 3.06 -12.68
C ARG A 44 3.69 2.42 -13.65
N HIS A 45 3.96 2.49 -14.95
CA HIS A 45 3.08 1.91 -15.96
C HIS A 45 3.07 0.37 -15.90
N ILE A 46 4.22 -0.25 -15.63
CA ILE A 46 4.34 -1.71 -15.42
C ILE A 46 3.57 -2.10 -14.16
N VAL A 47 3.71 -1.34 -13.07
CA VAL A 47 2.97 -1.63 -11.83
C VAL A 47 1.47 -1.56 -12.05
N LYS A 48 0.97 -0.51 -12.72
CA LYS A 48 -0.45 -0.39 -13.07
C LYS A 48 -0.95 -1.57 -13.88
N GLU A 49 -0.20 -1.98 -14.91
CA GLU A 49 -0.56 -3.12 -15.75
C GLU A 49 -0.60 -4.43 -14.96
N ARG A 50 0.41 -4.69 -14.12
CA ARG A 50 0.47 -5.92 -13.31
C ARG A 50 -0.65 -5.97 -12.28
N VAL A 51 -0.97 -4.85 -11.63
CA VAL A 51 -2.09 -4.79 -10.68
C VAL A 51 -3.44 -4.94 -11.40
N ALA A 52 -3.62 -4.30 -12.56
CA ALA A 52 -4.81 -4.50 -13.39
C ALA A 52 -5.01 -5.98 -13.76
N ASN A 53 -3.95 -6.69 -14.14
CA ASN A 53 -4.00 -8.12 -14.41
C ASN A 53 -4.39 -8.95 -13.17
N LEU A 54 -3.88 -8.60 -11.98
CA LEU A 54 -4.26 -9.28 -10.74
C LEU A 54 -5.73 -9.03 -10.38
N ILE A 55 -6.26 -7.82 -10.63
CA ILE A 55 -7.69 -7.51 -10.44
C ILE A 55 -8.53 -8.39 -11.34
N GLU A 56 -8.18 -8.54 -12.62
CA GLU A 56 -8.90 -9.41 -13.54
C GLU A 56 -8.92 -10.88 -13.10
N LEU A 57 -7.79 -11.37 -12.58
CA LEU A 57 -7.63 -12.74 -12.09
C LEU A 57 -8.28 -12.99 -10.71
N SER A 58 -8.65 -11.94 -9.99
CA SER A 58 -9.25 -12.08 -8.65
C SER A 58 -10.68 -12.61 -8.71
N ASP A 59 -11.10 -13.35 -7.67
CA ASP A 59 -12.46 -13.85 -7.51
C ASP A 59 -13.34 -12.81 -6.82
N HIS A 60 -13.57 -11.71 -7.53
CA HIS A 60 -14.39 -10.58 -7.11
C HIS A 60 -15.46 -10.30 -8.17
N ASP A 61 -16.58 -9.72 -7.73
CA ASP A 61 -17.63 -9.28 -8.64
C ASP A 61 -17.18 -8.11 -9.53
N ALA A 62 -17.95 -7.85 -10.59
CA ALA A 62 -17.61 -6.86 -11.61
C ALA A 62 -17.53 -5.43 -11.04
N ASP A 63 -18.43 -5.05 -10.13
CA ASP A 63 -18.49 -3.70 -9.56
C ASP A 63 -17.27 -3.42 -8.67
N LEU A 64 -16.85 -4.42 -7.89
CA LEU A 64 -15.64 -4.34 -7.09
C LEU A 64 -14.39 -4.25 -7.96
N LYS A 65 -14.28 -5.06 -9.02
CA LYS A 65 -13.16 -4.98 -9.97
C LYS A 65 -13.08 -3.62 -10.66
N GLU A 66 -14.21 -3.06 -11.09
CA GLU A 66 -14.27 -1.73 -11.69
C GLU A 66 -13.80 -0.65 -10.70
N THR A 67 -14.24 -0.73 -9.45
CA THR A 67 -13.79 0.17 -8.38
C THR A 67 -12.28 0.07 -8.17
N LEU A 68 -11.72 -1.13 -8.16
CA LEU A 68 -10.28 -1.36 -8.02
C LEU A 68 -9.49 -0.75 -9.19
N HIS A 69 -9.95 -0.91 -10.44
CA HIS A 69 -9.33 -0.27 -11.60
C HIS A 69 -9.35 1.25 -11.51
N ALA A 70 -10.45 1.84 -11.07
CA ALA A 70 -10.55 3.28 -10.85
C ALA A 70 -9.55 3.79 -9.80
N LEU A 71 -9.26 2.99 -8.78
CA LEU A 71 -8.24 3.30 -7.77
C LEU A 71 -6.82 3.18 -8.33
N VAL A 72 -6.52 2.14 -9.12
CA VAL A 72 -5.20 1.95 -9.76
C VAL A 72 -4.88 3.11 -10.71
N ASN A 73 -5.87 3.61 -11.44
CA ASN A 73 -5.69 4.72 -12.37
C ASN A 73 -5.30 6.04 -11.67
N LYS A 74 -5.59 6.20 -10.38
CA LYS A 74 -5.27 7.40 -9.58
C LYS A 74 -3.85 7.42 -9.00
N ILE A 75 -3.09 6.34 -9.14
CA ILE A 75 -1.68 6.21 -8.72
C ILE A 75 -0.76 6.95 -9.71
#